data_AF-A0A9R1D3E1-F1
#
_entry.id   AF-A0A9R1D3E1-F1
#
_cell.length_a   1.000
_cell.length_b   1.000
_cell.length_c   1.000
_cell.angle_alpha   90.00
_cell.angle_beta   90.00
_cell.angle_gamma   90.00
#
_symmetry.space_group_name_H-M   'P 1'
#
loop_
_entity.id
_entity.type
_entity.pdbx_description
1 polymer ?
#
loop_
_entity_poly.entity_id
_entity_poly.type
_entity_poly.pdbx_seq_one_letter_code
_entity_poly.pdbx_strand_id
1 'polypeptide(L)'
;MAPFDLDACIDRLRNKQLLGEALIREICEKTKEVLMRESNVVHVSSPVTVVGDIHGQFHDLIEIFRIGGAAPNTNYLFLGDYVDRGLHSVETMSLLTCLKLRYPERIQLIRGNHESRAVTQAYGDGLLGGSEVRSYEKPATRKYGSPAVWQYFTDMFDYLTLSVVIDDAIFCVHGGLSPSIHQIDQIKIIDRFREIPHEGPMADLVWSDPDPEKEDFAISPRGAGYTFGASIVKKFLHLNNMNHVLRAHQLCMEGYSVLYNDQLSTVWSAPNYCYRCGNMASILEVSPGGRRFFNVFSAAPENERDGPSQQQPGKMARSKPLAPHVGRLSRSQVAAKRGLFKGQKTGAASAKTETPAFTEKKVGGKANGEKRLVPTNKASKYYPAEDVRKPKVSRKTPGKAVLRSSITPGTVLILLAGRFSGKRVVFLKQLDSGLLLVSGPHKLNGVPLRRVSQAYVIATSTKVDISGVSIPESINDAYFAKAKAAKASKEGEFFGEGKEKKAFPEEKKAEQKAVDAALIASIKKVENLSKYLKSSWGLSKSDRFHELKF
;
A
#
# COMPACT_ATOMS: atom_id res chain seq x y z
N MET A 1 37.84 19.99 11.09
CA MET A 1 36.47 20.32 11.54
C MET A 1 36.48 20.31 13.06
N ALA A 2 35.78 21.25 13.70
CA ALA A 2 35.65 21.22 15.16
C ALA A 2 34.90 19.95 15.58
N PRO A 3 35.30 19.27 16.67
CA PRO A 3 34.58 18.11 17.17
C PRO A 3 33.14 18.53 17.50
N PHE A 4 32.15 17.87 16.91
CA PHE A 4 30.75 18.09 17.24
C PHE A 4 30.38 17.32 18.51
N ASP A 5 29.57 17.93 19.37
CA ASP A 5 29.08 17.32 20.59
C ASP A 5 27.94 16.35 20.27
N LEU A 6 28.24 15.05 20.35
CA LEU A 6 27.28 13.99 20.03
C LEU A 6 26.17 13.86 21.08
N ASP A 7 26.45 14.16 22.35
CA ASP A 7 25.45 14.11 23.42
C ASP A 7 24.42 15.24 23.22
N ALA A 8 24.89 16.46 22.89
CA ALA A 8 24.00 17.56 22.50
C ALA A 8 23.17 17.24 21.24
N CYS A 9 23.73 16.50 20.27
CA CYS A 9 22.98 16.06 19.09
C CYS A 9 21.86 15.08 19.46
N ILE A 10 22.14 14.11 20.33
CA ILE A 10 21.16 13.13 20.82
C ILE A 10 20.03 13.84 21.56
N ASP A 11 20.35 14.81 22.43
CA ASP A 11 19.33 15.56 23.18
C ASP A 11 18.44 16.41 22.28
N ARG A 12 19.01 17.05 21.25
CA ARG A 12 18.23 17.76 20.22
C ARG A 12 17.30 16.80 19.48
N LEU A 13 17.81 15.64 19.06
CA LEU A 13 17.04 14.66 18.33
C LEU A 13 15.92 14.04 19.17
N ARG A 14 16.15 13.76 20.47
CA ARG A 14 15.11 13.33 21.42
C ARG A 14 13.95 14.32 21.50
N ASN A 15 14.25 15.61 21.37
CA ASN A 15 13.28 16.69 21.29
C ASN A 15 12.74 16.94 19.87
N LYS A 16 12.94 16.00 18.93
CA LYS A 16 12.48 16.06 17.53
C LYS A 16 13.07 17.25 16.75
N GLN A 17 14.21 17.78 17.19
CA GLN A 17 14.90 18.86 16.48
C GLN A 17 15.87 18.29 15.45
N LEU A 18 15.72 18.70 14.20
CA LEU A 18 16.58 18.25 13.11
C LEU A 18 18.01 18.77 13.27
N LEU A 19 18.97 17.92 12.93
CA LEU A 19 20.37 18.30 12.79
C LEU A 19 20.60 18.92 11.41
N GLY A 20 21.60 19.79 11.28
CA GLY A 20 21.96 20.39 10.00
C GLY A 20 22.58 19.36 9.03
N GLU A 21 22.42 19.59 7.73
CA GLU A 21 22.88 18.66 6.68
C GLU A 21 24.37 18.29 6.79
N ALA A 22 25.25 19.29 6.99
CA ALA A 22 26.69 19.08 7.09
C ALA A 22 27.07 18.18 8.28
N LEU A 23 26.33 18.30 9.38
CA LEU A 23 26.52 17.50 10.59
C LEU A 23 26.02 16.07 10.39
N ILE A 24 24.88 15.88 9.72
CA ILE A 24 24.39 14.55 9.36
C ILE A 24 25.39 13.82 8.47
N ARG A 25 25.94 14.51 7.46
CA ARG A 25 26.99 13.95 6.61
C ARG A 25 28.16 13.43 7.44
N GLU A 26 28.68 14.25 8.36
CA GLU A 26 29.83 13.86 9.20
C GLU A 26 29.49 12.68 10.14
N ILE A 27 28.29 12.67 10.72
CA ILE A 27 27.79 11.55 11.55
C ILE A 27 27.70 10.26 10.74
N CYS A 28 27.16 10.30 9.52
CA CYS A 28 27.07 9.14 8.65
C CYS A 28 28.47 8.62 8.26
N GLU A 29 29.41 9.49 7.90
CA GLU A 29 30.79 9.09 7.58
C GLU A 29 31.48 8.39 8.76
N LYS A 30 31.43 8.99 9.96
CA LYS A 30 31.99 8.37 11.17
C LYS A 30 31.29 7.05 11.54
N THR A 31 29.98 6.96 11.31
CA THR A 31 29.24 5.71 11.56
C THR A 31 29.64 4.62 10.56
N LYS A 32 29.88 4.95 9.29
CA LYS A 32 30.43 3.99 8.32
C LYS A 32 31.78 3.45 8.77
N GLU A 33 32.67 4.29 9.33
CA GLU A 33 33.96 3.82 9.87
C GLU A 33 33.80 2.79 11.00
N VAL A 34 32.81 2.97 11.88
CA VAL A 34 32.48 2.00 12.94
C VAL A 34 31.91 0.72 12.33
N LEU A 35 30.88 0.84 11.50
CA LEU A 35 30.19 -0.30 10.89
C LEU A 35 31.09 -1.11 9.95
N MET A 36 32.08 -0.49 9.31
CA MET A 36 33.05 -1.17 8.44
C MET A 36 33.94 -2.16 9.21
N ARG A 37 34.14 -1.95 10.52
CA ARG A 37 34.91 -2.86 11.39
C ARG A 37 34.09 -4.04 11.88
N GLU A 38 32.76 -3.97 11.78
CA GLU A 38 31.87 -5.02 12.24
C GLU A 38 31.77 -6.15 11.21
N SER A 39 31.67 -7.39 11.69
CA SER A 39 31.38 -8.56 10.86
C SER A 39 29.92 -8.56 10.39
N ASN A 40 29.59 -9.30 9.32
CA ASN A 40 28.18 -9.52 8.94
C ASN A 40 27.37 -10.21 10.03
N VAL A 41 28.05 -11.00 10.87
CA VAL A 41 27.52 -11.69 12.04
C VAL A 41 28.20 -11.11 13.27
N VAL A 42 27.48 -10.32 14.05
CA VAL A 42 27.99 -9.74 15.30
C VAL A 42 27.53 -10.59 16.48
N HIS A 43 28.43 -10.89 17.41
CA HIS A 43 28.08 -11.62 18.63
C HIS A 43 27.84 -10.62 19.77
N VAL A 44 26.73 -10.78 20.48
CA VAL A 44 26.36 -9.92 21.62
C VAL A 44 26.00 -10.78 22.82
N SER A 45 26.27 -10.26 24.02
CA SER A 45 25.92 -10.95 25.27
C SER A 45 24.64 -10.38 25.87
N SER A 46 23.84 -11.23 26.52
CA SER A 46 22.75 -10.78 27.38
C SER A 46 23.29 -10.09 28.65
N PRO A 47 22.53 -9.16 29.28
CA PRO A 47 21.18 -8.72 28.93
C PRO A 47 21.14 -7.87 27.66
N VAL A 48 20.12 -8.07 26.82
CA VAL A 48 19.89 -7.24 25.62
C VAL A 48 18.40 -7.11 25.31
N THR A 49 17.98 -5.91 24.93
CA THR A 49 16.62 -5.61 24.50
C THR A 49 16.56 -5.57 22.98
N VAL A 50 15.80 -6.50 22.40
CA VAL A 50 15.63 -6.64 20.97
C VAL A 50 14.38 -5.90 20.50
N VAL A 51 14.54 -5.10 19.45
CA VAL A 51 13.51 -4.23 18.88
C VAL A 51 13.32 -4.61 17.42
N GLY A 52 12.08 -4.83 16.99
CA GLY A 52 11.70 -5.09 15.61
C GLY A 52 11.54 -3.79 14.80
N ASP A 53 10.64 -3.84 13.82
CA ASP A 53 10.38 -2.75 12.88
C ASP A 53 9.88 -1.47 13.58
N ILE A 54 10.34 -0.31 13.12
CA ILE A 54 9.97 1.02 13.65
C ILE A 54 9.27 1.86 12.58
N HIS A 55 9.71 1.78 11.32
CA HIS A 55 9.11 2.46 10.18
C HIS A 55 8.83 3.96 10.41
N GLY A 56 9.84 4.71 10.87
CA GLY A 56 9.73 6.16 11.06
C GLY A 56 8.68 6.62 12.07
N GLN A 57 8.21 5.72 12.96
CA GLN A 57 7.33 6.06 14.07
C GLN A 57 8.15 6.56 15.27
N PHE A 58 8.65 7.80 15.15
CA PHE A 58 9.59 8.38 16.11
C PHE A 58 9.07 8.45 17.56
N HIS A 59 7.78 8.77 17.77
CA HIS A 59 7.22 8.84 19.12
C HIS A 59 7.18 7.47 19.79
N ASP A 60 6.88 6.43 19.02
CA ASP A 60 6.90 5.05 19.51
C ASP A 60 8.34 4.57 19.79
N LEU A 61 9.34 5.05 19.03
CA LEU A 61 10.75 4.82 19.36
C LEU A 61 11.14 5.44 20.72
N ILE A 62 10.67 6.64 21.03
CA ILE A 62 10.90 7.24 22.35
C ILE A 62 10.23 6.42 23.45
N GLU A 63 9.03 5.89 23.20
CA GLU A 63 8.34 4.99 24.13
C GLU A 63 9.11 3.69 24.35
N ILE A 64 9.71 3.11 23.31
CA ILE A 64 10.59 1.94 23.42
C ILE A 64 11.76 2.19 24.40
N PHE A 65 12.36 3.38 24.36
CA PHE A 65 13.43 3.74 25.31
C PHE A 65 12.92 4.03 26.73
N ARG A 66 11.64 4.41 26.89
CA ARG A 66 11.02 4.56 28.22
C ARG A 66 10.73 3.19 28.84
N ILE A 67 10.27 2.23 28.03
CA ILE A 67 9.93 0.87 28.47
C ILE A 67 11.20 0.05 28.74
N GLY A 68 12.09 -0.07 27.75
CA GLY A 68 13.30 -0.89 27.87
C GLY A 68 14.45 -0.22 28.64
N GLY A 69 14.32 1.06 28.98
CA GLY A 69 15.34 1.86 29.66
C GLY A 69 16.31 2.58 28.72
N ALA A 70 16.92 3.66 29.22
CA ALA A 70 17.78 4.48 28.38
C ALA A 70 19.16 3.82 28.14
N ALA A 71 19.66 3.88 26.90
CA ALA A 71 21.07 3.68 26.63
C ALA A 71 21.91 4.79 27.32
N PRO A 72 23.08 4.47 27.92
CA PRO A 72 23.82 3.20 27.80
C PRO A 72 23.53 2.14 28.87
N ASN A 73 22.55 2.36 29.77
CA ASN A 73 22.27 1.42 30.86
C ASN A 73 21.69 0.09 30.35
N THR A 74 20.92 0.15 29.26
CA THR A 74 20.36 -1.02 28.57
C THR A 74 21.08 -1.24 27.23
N ASN A 75 21.42 -2.48 26.91
CA ASN A 75 21.91 -2.88 25.59
C ASN A 75 20.73 -3.06 24.64
N TYR A 76 20.85 -2.59 23.40
CA TYR A 76 19.81 -2.72 22.38
C TYR A 76 20.31 -3.41 21.13
N LEU A 77 19.45 -4.27 20.57
CA LEU A 77 19.58 -4.84 19.23
C LEU A 77 18.35 -4.44 18.41
N PHE A 78 18.55 -3.68 17.34
CA PHE A 78 17.47 -3.28 16.45
C PHE A 78 17.51 -4.11 15.16
N LEU A 79 16.41 -4.80 14.86
CA LEU A 79 16.29 -5.79 13.79
C LEU A 79 16.02 -5.21 12.39
N GLY A 80 16.25 -3.93 12.14
CA GLY A 80 16.04 -3.27 10.84
C GLY A 80 14.69 -2.57 10.68
N ASP A 81 14.41 -2.08 9.47
CA ASP A 81 13.19 -1.36 9.09
C ASP A 81 12.93 -0.12 9.96
N TYR A 82 13.91 0.78 9.94
CA TYR A 82 13.92 2.05 10.65
C TYR A 82 13.15 3.13 9.90
N VAL A 83 13.14 3.05 8.57
CA VAL A 83 12.62 4.09 7.66
C VAL A 83 11.34 3.67 6.93
N ASP A 84 10.83 4.60 6.10
CA ASP A 84 9.56 4.51 5.36
C ASP A 84 8.29 4.46 6.22
N ARG A 85 7.12 4.65 5.57
CA ARG A 85 5.75 4.57 6.11
C ARG A 85 5.36 5.64 7.13
N GLY A 86 6.13 5.79 8.19
CA GLY A 86 5.95 6.82 9.21
C GLY A 86 6.44 8.19 8.72
N LEU A 87 6.04 9.23 9.44
CA LEU A 87 6.31 10.62 9.06
C LEU A 87 7.72 11.10 9.47
N HIS A 88 8.39 10.37 10.36
CA HIS A 88 9.56 10.82 11.10
C HIS A 88 10.79 9.92 10.90
N SER A 89 10.91 9.28 9.73
CA SER A 89 12.03 8.40 9.39
C SER A 89 13.40 9.07 9.48
N VAL A 90 13.51 10.37 9.14
CA VAL A 90 14.79 11.11 9.27
C VAL A 90 15.17 11.25 10.74
N GLU A 91 14.23 11.62 11.60
CA GLU A 91 14.42 11.77 13.05
C GLU A 91 14.79 10.42 13.68
N THR A 92 14.07 9.36 13.33
CA THR A 92 14.32 7.98 13.77
C THR A 92 15.74 7.55 13.41
N MET A 93 16.10 7.63 12.13
CA MET A 93 17.42 7.18 11.68
C MET A 93 18.55 8.06 12.23
N SER A 94 18.35 9.38 12.32
CA SER A 94 19.35 10.28 12.90
C SER A 94 19.63 9.93 14.36
N LEU A 95 18.58 9.66 15.16
CA LEU A 95 18.72 9.29 16.57
C LEU A 95 19.45 7.95 16.73
N LEU A 96 19.03 6.92 15.99
CA LEU A 96 19.67 5.60 16.05
C LEU A 96 21.14 5.64 15.60
N THR A 97 21.45 6.43 14.56
CA THR A 97 22.83 6.62 14.06
C THR A 97 23.69 7.30 15.12
N CYS A 98 23.19 8.36 15.75
CA CYS A 98 23.92 9.05 16.83
C CYS A 98 24.14 8.11 18.04
N LEU A 99 23.14 7.33 18.42
CA LEU A 99 23.25 6.37 19.51
C LEU A 99 24.25 5.25 19.20
N LYS A 100 24.25 4.71 17.96
CA LYS A 100 25.26 3.73 17.52
C LYS A 100 26.67 4.31 17.56
N LEU A 101 26.85 5.54 17.06
CA LEU A 101 28.15 6.20 17.08
C LEU A 101 28.63 6.50 18.51
N ARG A 102 27.70 6.85 19.41
CA ARG A 102 28.01 7.19 20.81
C ARG A 102 28.29 5.98 21.68
N TYR A 103 27.58 4.89 21.43
CA TYR A 103 27.61 3.66 22.23
C TYR A 103 27.72 2.42 21.30
N PRO A 104 28.83 2.26 20.57
CA PRO A 104 28.96 1.22 19.53
C PRO A 104 28.80 -0.21 20.07
N GLU A 105 29.26 -0.46 21.30
CA GLU A 105 29.15 -1.76 21.97
C GLU A 105 27.80 -2.01 22.66
N ARG A 106 26.93 -0.98 22.74
CA ARG A 106 25.64 -1.06 23.47
C ARG A 106 24.45 -1.05 22.53
N ILE A 107 24.59 -0.47 21.34
CA ILE A 107 23.53 -0.37 20.33
C ILE A 107 24.00 -1.12 19.10
N GLN A 108 23.30 -2.19 18.74
CA GLN A 108 23.53 -2.91 17.49
C GLN A 108 22.40 -2.67 16.51
N LEU A 109 22.74 -2.34 15.26
CA LEU A 109 21.81 -2.09 14.18
C LEU A 109 22.08 -3.11 13.06
N ILE A 110 21.05 -3.88 12.68
CA ILE A 110 21.11 -4.75 11.50
C ILE A 110 20.26 -4.16 10.36
N ARG A 111 20.58 -4.55 9.13
CA ARG A 111 19.90 -4.06 7.94
C ARG A 111 18.53 -4.72 7.77
N GLY A 112 17.48 -3.91 7.65
CA GLY A 112 16.17 -4.36 7.18
C GLY A 112 16.04 -4.24 5.67
N ASN A 113 14.92 -4.70 5.12
CA ASN A 113 14.68 -4.60 3.68
C ASN A 113 14.34 -3.17 3.25
N HIS A 114 13.85 -2.34 4.17
CA HIS A 114 13.59 -0.92 3.92
C HIS A 114 14.85 -0.05 3.92
N GLU A 115 15.99 -0.52 4.43
CA GLU A 115 17.29 0.14 4.32
C GLU A 115 17.94 -0.09 2.93
N SER A 116 17.15 0.20 1.89
CA SER A 116 17.43 0.03 0.46
C SER A 116 17.07 1.28 -0.33
N ARG A 117 17.89 1.68 -1.30
CA ARG A 117 17.58 2.78 -2.23
C ARG A 117 16.32 2.47 -3.03
N ALA A 118 16.19 1.24 -3.53
CA ALA A 118 15.04 0.83 -4.34
C ALA A 118 13.73 0.94 -3.55
N VAL A 119 13.70 0.47 -2.30
CA VAL A 119 12.49 0.49 -1.47
C VAL A 119 12.14 1.91 -1.02
N THR A 120 13.14 2.67 -0.55
CA THR A 120 12.96 4.06 -0.08
C THR A 120 12.57 5.05 -1.18
N GLN A 121 12.78 4.71 -2.46
CA GLN A 121 12.28 5.46 -3.62
C GLN A 121 10.90 4.97 -4.09
N ALA A 122 10.73 3.65 -4.25
CA ALA A 122 9.56 3.05 -4.89
C ALA A 122 8.27 3.14 -4.08
N TYR A 123 8.34 3.15 -2.73
CA TYR A 123 7.14 3.24 -1.89
C TYR A 123 6.38 4.58 -1.98
N GLY A 124 6.86 5.49 -2.84
CA GLY A 124 6.24 6.74 -3.20
C GLY A 124 5.22 6.66 -4.34
N ASP A 125 5.10 5.52 -5.03
CA ASP A 125 4.19 5.36 -6.18
C ASP A 125 3.42 4.02 -6.16
N GLY A 126 2.16 4.09 -5.71
CA GLY A 126 1.08 3.20 -6.16
C GLY A 126 1.07 1.73 -5.69
N LEU A 127 0.34 1.44 -4.60
CA LEU A 127 -0.60 0.29 -4.55
C LEU A 127 -1.62 0.35 -3.39
N LEU A 128 -1.41 1.20 -2.38
CA LEU A 128 -2.37 1.41 -1.29
C LEU A 128 -2.80 2.89 -1.23
N GLY A 129 -3.73 3.25 -2.12
CA GLY A 129 -4.24 4.61 -2.30
C GLY A 129 -4.38 5.40 -1.00
N GLY A 130 -3.56 6.44 -0.86
CA GLY A 130 -3.66 7.40 0.24
C GLY A 130 -2.35 8.14 0.49
N SER A 131 -2.31 9.39 0.03
CA SER A 131 -1.47 10.52 0.47
C SER A 131 0.06 10.39 0.35
N GLU A 132 0.67 11.49 -0.09
CA GLU A 132 2.04 11.73 -0.54
C GLU A 132 3.17 11.52 0.49
N VAL A 133 2.99 10.69 1.53
CA VAL A 133 3.92 10.58 2.66
C VAL A 133 4.27 9.13 3.00
N ARG A 134 4.89 8.38 2.09
CA ARG A 134 5.21 6.97 2.35
C ARG A 134 6.62 6.50 1.98
N SER A 135 7.30 7.14 1.04
CA SER A 135 8.72 6.88 0.72
C SER A 135 9.63 7.85 1.47
N TYR A 136 10.73 7.37 2.04
CA TYR A 136 11.70 8.11 2.85
C TYR A 136 12.39 9.27 2.11
N GLU A 137 12.66 9.11 0.80
CA GLU A 137 13.31 10.13 -0.03
C GLU A 137 12.54 11.48 -0.04
N LYS A 138 11.21 11.42 -0.14
CA LYS A 138 10.37 12.63 -0.28
C LYS A 138 10.34 13.47 1.01
N PRO A 139 10.07 12.92 2.22
CA PRO A 139 10.19 13.63 3.49
C PRO A 139 11.61 14.16 3.76
N ALA A 140 12.66 13.40 3.45
CA ALA A 140 14.04 13.87 3.62
C ALA A 140 14.31 15.10 2.76
N THR A 141 14.01 15.01 1.46
CA THR A 141 14.16 16.14 0.53
C THR A 141 13.31 17.33 0.93
N ARG A 142 12.09 17.12 1.42
CA ARG A 142 11.21 18.20 1.88
C ARG A 142 11.74 18.91 3.13
N LYS A 143 12.33 18.18 4.09
CA LYS A 143 12.84 18.73 5.36
C LYS A 143 14.14 19.52 5.15
N TYR A 144 15.00 19.07 4.25
CA TYR A 144 16.32 19.65 4.02
C TYR A 144 16.42 20.53 2.77
N GLY A 145 15.42 20.50 1.89
CA GLY A 145 15.46 21.17 0.59
C GLY A 145 16.42 20.53 -0.43
N SER A 146 17.04 19.40 -0.07
CA SER A 146 18.06 18.69 -0.84
C SER A 146 17.93 17.17 -0.64
N PRO A 147 18.16 16.35 -1.69
CA PRO A 147 18.18 14.89 -1.55
C PRO A 147 19.47 14.38 -0.86
N ALA A 148 20.44 15.24 -0.57
CA ALA A 148 21.74 14.85 -0.04
C ALA A 148 21.65 14.04 1.26
N VAL A 149 20.76 14.42 2.19
CA VAL A 149 20.56 13.66 3.44
C VAL A 149 20.09 12.24 3.18
N TRP A 150 19.18 12.04 2.22
CA TRP A 150 18.74 10.71 1.81
C TRP A 150 19.90 9.89 1.23
N GLN A 151 20.77 10.51 0.42
CA GLN A 151 21.97 9.87 -0.12
C GLN A 151 22.93 9.46 1.01
N TYR A 152 23.23 10.35 1.96
CA TYR A 152 24.13 10.04 3.07
C TYR A 152 23.65 8.86 3.93
N PHE A 153 22.35 8.76 4.20
CA PHE A 153 21.80 7.62 4.93
C PHE A 153 21.78 6.35 4.09
N THR A 154 21.38 6.41 2.82
CA THR A 154 21.36 5.22 1.96
C THR A 154 22.75 4.66 1.68
N ASP A 155 23.77 5.52 1.58
CA ASP A 155 25.17 5.08 1.49
C ASP A 155 25.66 4.44 2.79
N MET A 156 25.20 4.93 3.95
CA MET A 156 25.49 4.30 5.24
C MET A 156 24.75 2.96 5.41
N PHE A 157 23.55 2.80 4.84
CA PHE A 157 22.79 1.55 4.93
C PHE A 157 23.55 0.35 4.36
N ASP A 158 24.41 0.56 3.36
CA ASP A 158 25.26 -0.48 2.79
C ASP A 158 26.26 -1.07 3.81
N TYR A 159 26.53 -0.38 4.91
CA TYR A 159 27.47 -0.81 5.94
C TYR A 159 26.79 -1.55 7.11
N LEU A 160 25.45 -1.47 7.21
CA LEU A 160 24.69 -2.13 8.28
C LEU A 160 24.90 -3.65 8.25
N THR A 161 25.11 -4.22 9.44
CA THR A 161 25.33 -5.67 9.61
C THR A 161 24.10 -6.48 9.22
N LEU A 162 24.26 -7.76 8.88
CA LEU A 162 23.16 -8.58 8.36
C LEU A 162 22.46 -9.41 9.43
N SER A 163 23.21 -9.83 10.46
CA SER A 163 22.69 -10.70 11.51
C SER A 163 23.47 -10.55 12.80
N VAL A 164 22.86 -10.99 13.90
CA VAL A 164 23.44 -10.97 15.23
C VAL A 164 23.23 -12.33 15.89
N VAL A 165 24.17 -12.76 16.72
CA VAL A 165 24.04 -13.95 17.55
C VAL A 165 24.08 -13.52 19.02
N ILE A 166 23.05 -13.85 19.78
CA ILE A 166 22.98 -13.56 21.22
C ILE A 166 23.39 -14.81 22.00
N ASP A 167 24.38 -14.68 22.89
CA ASP A 167 24.90 -15.74 23.77
C ASP A 167 25.23 -17.07 23.06
N ASP A 168 25.65 -17.00 21.78
CA ASP A 168 25.89 -18.17 20.92
C ASP A 168 24.73 -19.18 20.87
N ALA A 169 23.50 -18.73 21.16
CA ALA A 169 22.32 -19.57 21.27
C ALA A 169 21.12 -19.06 20.48
N ILE A 170 21.02 -17.75 20.24
CA ILE A 170 19.89 -17.14 19.52
C ILE A 170 20.41 -16.45 18.26
N PHE A 171 19.97 -16.92 17.10
CA PHE A 171 20.27 -16.29 15.82
C PHE A 171 19.24 -15.20 15.51
N CYS A 172 19.70 -13.97 15.25
CA CYS A 172 18.86 -12.80 15.00
C CYS A 172 19.06 -12.27 13.57
N VAL A 173 17.96 -12.06 12.86
CA VAL A 173 17.95 -11.56 11.48
C VAL A 173 16.68 -10.75 11.22
N HIS A 174 16.67 -9.79 10.28
CA HIS A 174 15.45 -9.04 9.97
C HIS A 174 14.37 -9.92 9.32
N GLY A 175 14.73 -10.49 8.16
CA GLY A 175 13.94 -11.39 7.34
C GLY A 175 13.89 -12.80 7.94
N GLY A 176 14.60 -13.72 7.32
CA GLY A 176 14.61 -15.09 7.79
C GLY A 176 15.70 -15.92 7.14
N LEU A 177 15.43 -17.21 6.99
CA LEU A 177 16.41 -18.16 6.48
C LEU A 177 16.45 -18.15 4.95
N SER A 178 17.60 -18.56 4.39
CA SER A 178 17.81 -18.70 2.94
C SER A 178 18.05 -20.16 2.58
N PRO A 179 17.57 -20.64 1.43
CA PRO A 179 17.96 -21.96 0.92
C PRO A 179 19.47 -22.06 0.60
N SER A 180 20.16 -20.92 0.44
CA SER A 180 21.60 -20.87 0.15
C SER A 180 22.47 -20.80 1.42
N ILE A 181 21.87 -20.57 2.59
CA ILE A 181 22.58 -20.42 3.87
C ILE A 181 22.13 -21.54 4.81
N HIS A 182 23.03 -22.49 5.05
CA HIS A 182 22.84 -23.58 6.00
C HIS A 182 23.61 -23.34 7.30
N GLN A 183 24.74 -22.63 7.23
CA GLN A 183 25.58 -22.30 8.37
C GLN A 183 25.79 -20.79 8.49
N ILE A 184 25.86 -20.29 9.73
CA ILE A 184 26.05 -18.87 10.04
C ILE A 184 27.37 -18.33 9.47
N ASP A 185 28.40 -19.17 9.36
CA ASP A 185 29.68 -18.78 8.77
C ASP A 185 29.57 -18.39 7.29
N GLN A 186 28.58 -18.93 6.57
CA GLN A 186 28.31 -18.52 5.18
C GLN A 186 27.80 -17.08 5.09
N ILE A 187 27.23 -16.54 6.17
CA ILE A 187 26.81 -15.13 6.23
C ILE A 187 28.04 -14.21 6.33
N LYS A 188 29.11 -14.64 7.02
CA LYS A 188 30.32 -13.85 7.23
C LYS A 188 31.05 -13.49 5.93
N ILE A 189 30.92 -14.32 4.89
CA ILE A 189 31.59 -14.14 3.59
C ILE A 189 30.78 -13.31 2.57
N ILE A 190 29.54 -12.92 2.90
CA ILE A 190 28.70 -12.12 2.00
C ILE A 190 29.30 -10.71 1.85
N ASP A 191 29.47 -10.23 0.62
CA ASP A 191 29.75 -8.81 0.40
C ASP A 191 28.46 -7.99 0.63
N ARG A 192 28.41 -7.34 1.80
CA ARG A 192 27.27 -6.52 2.23
C ARG A 192 27.33 -5.08 1.76
N PHE A 193 28.51 -4.58 1.35
CA PHE A 193 28.78 -3.16 1.04
C PHE A 193 28.24 -2.73 -0.33
N ARG A 194 26.97 -3.01 -0.54
CA ARG A 194 26.25 -2.79 -1.78
C ARG A 194 24.76 -2.69 -1.51
N GLU A 195 24.03 -2.22 -2.51
CA GLU A 195 22.57 -2.26 -2.50
C GLU A 195 22.06 -3.71 -2.38
N ILE A 196 20.93 -3.90 -1.70
CA ILE A 196 20.30 -5.22 -1.56
C ILE A 196 19.94 -5.74 -2.96
N PRO A 197 20.46 -6.92 -3.38
CA PRO A 197 20.14 -7.50 -4.67
C PRO A 197 18.69 -7.98 -4.73
N HIS A 198 18.15 -8.20 -5.92
CA HIS A 198 16.80 -8.73 -6.09
C HIS A 198 16.66 -10.21 -5.67
N GLU A 199 17.76 -10.97 -5.70
CA GLU A 199 17.82 -12.37 -5.35
C GLU A 199 19.17 -12.73 -4.68
N GLY A 200 19.21 -13.89 -4.04
CA GLY A 200 20.40 -14.45 -3.40
C GLY A 200 20.41 -14.29 -1.88
N PRO A 201 21.49 -14.78 -1.22
CA PRO A 201 21.51 -14.97 0.23
C PRO A 201 21.27 -13.68 1.02
N MET A 202 21.79 -12.54 0.57
CA MET A 202 21.56 -11.24 1.22
C MET A 202 20.10 -10.79 1.12
N ALA A 203 19.46 -10.98 -0.04
CA ALA A 203 18.06 -10.65 -0.25
C ALA A 203 17.17 -11.55 0.62
N ASP A 204 17.46 -12.85 0.65
CA ASP A 204 16.71 -13.82 1.44
C ASP A 204 16.76 -13.51 2.94
N LEU A 205 17.92 -13.12 3.48
CA LEU A 205 18.08 -12.75 4.89
C LEU A 205 17.19 -11.58 5.30
N VAL A 206 16.87 -10.65 4.40
CA VAL A 206 16.02 -9.48 4.73
C VAL A 206 14.57 -9.61 4.25
N TRP A 207 14.24 -10.52 3.33
CA TRP A 207 12.88 -10.64 2.77
C TRP A 207 12.13 -11.92 3.12
N SER A 208 12.80 -12.95 3.63
CA SER A 208 12.17 -14.25 3.86
C SER A 208 11.25 -14.26 5.07
N ASP A 209 10.25 -15.15 5.03
CA ASP A 209 9.14 -15.21 5.99
C ASP A 209 8.87 -16.65 6.48
N PRO A 210 8.59 -16.87 7.77
CA PRO A 210 8.05 -18.14 8.21
C PRO A 210 6.64 -18.36 7.65
N ASP A 211 6.34 -19.60 7.28
CA ASP A 211 5.01 -20.05 6.84
C ASP A 211 4.65 -21.32 7.62
N PRO A 212 3.67 -21.26 8.54
CA PRO A 212 3.30 -22.41 9.36
C PRO A 212 2.52 -23.49 8.58
N GLU A 213 2.06 -23.19 7.36
CA GLU A 213 1.28 -24.12 6.54
C GLU A 213 2.17 -24.98 5.63
N LYS A 214 3.46 -24.67 5.55
CA LYS A 214 4.45 -25.39 4.75
C LYS A 214 5.59 -25.91 5.61
N GLU A 215 6.19 -27.01 5.18
CA GLU A 215 7.34 -27.61 5.86
C GLU A 215 8.68 -27.17 5.28
N ASP A 216 8.75 -26.96 3.97
CA ASP A 216 9.98 -26.63 3.22
C ASP A 216 10.01 -25.16 2.76
N PHE A 217 11.08 -24.79 2.05
CA PHE A 217 11.16 -23.50 1.37
C PHE A 217 10.15 -23.41 0.21
N ALA A 218 9.50 -22.27 0.08
CA ALA A 218 8.67 -21.92 -1.08
C ALA A 218 8.90 -20.48 -1.51
N ILE A 219 8.49 -20.13 -2.74
CA ILE A 219 8.68 -18.76 -3.26
C ILE A 219 7.80 -17.79 -2.46
N SER A 220 8.40 -16.68 -2.02
CA SER A 220 7.68 -15.66 -1.26
C SER A 220 6.63 -14.94 -2.11
N PRO A 221 5.41 -14.71 -1.58
CA PRO A 221 4.41 -13.88 -2.26
C PRO A 221 4.81 -12.41 -2.37
N ARG A 222 5.87 -11.98 -1.67
CA ARG A 222 6.41 -10.61 -1.73
C ARG A 222 7.14 -10.32 -3.05
N GLY A 223 7.49 -11.35 -3.81
CA GLY A 223 8.29 -11.23 -5.04
C GLY A 223 9.80 -11.15 -4.81
N ALA A 224 10.27 -11.27 -3.56
CA ALA A 224 11.67 -11.42 -3.16
C ALA A 224 11.74 -12.31 -1.90
N GLY A 225 12.83 -13.07 -1.74
CA GLY A 225 13.01 -14.03 -0.66
C GLY A 225 12.14 -15.29 -0.77
N TYR A 226 12.13 -16.08 0.30
CA TYR A 226 11.40 -17.35 0.39
C TYR A 226 10.47 -17.37 1.60
N THR A 227 9.43 -18.20 1.55
CA THR A 227 8.79 -18.67 2.78
C THR A 227 9.48 -19.94 3.27
N PHE A 228 9.53 -20.18 4.58
CA PHE A 228 10.15 -21.37 5.15
C PHE A 228 9.35 -21.97 6.31
N GLY A 229 9.36 -23.29 6.42
CA GLY A 229 8.59 -24.05 7.40
C GLY A 229 9.35 -24.46 8.66
N ALA A 230 8.65 -25.21 9.52
CA ALA A 230 9.19 -25.72 10.80
C ALA A 230 10.42 -26.59 10.60
N SER A 231 10.40 -27.48 9.60
CA SER A 231 11.50 -28.42 9.32
C SER A 231 12.81 -27.67 8.99
N ILE A 232 12.72 -26.57 8.25
CA ILE A 232 13.86 -25.73 7.86
C ILE A 232 14.47 -25.05 9.10
N VAL A 233 13.63 -24.47 9.96
CA VAL A 233 14.09 -23.84 11.21
C VAL A 233 14.80 -24.86 12.09
N LYS A 234 14.18 -26.03 12.30
CA LYS A 234 14.75 -27.10 13.13
C LYS A 234 16.09 -27.59 12.58
N LYS A 235 16.21 -27.77 11.27
CA LYS A 235 17.45 -28.17 10.60
C LYS A 235 18.55 -27.11 10.77
N PHE A 236 18.23 -25.84 10.54
CA PHE A 236 19.17 -24.74 10.67
C PHE A 236 19.69 -24.61 12.12
N LEU A 237 18.79 -24.66 13.10
CA LEU A 237 19.15 -24.61 14.52
C LEU A 237 20.05 -25.78 14.92
N HIS A 238 19.73 -27.00 14.48
CA HIS A 238 20.54 -28.19 14.74
C HIS A 238 21.95 -28.08 14.15
N LEU A 239 22.07 -27.66 12.89
CA LEU A 239 23.37 -27.54 12.21
C LEU A 239 24.28 -26.47 12.81
N ASN A 240 23.70 -25.41 13.38
CA ASN A 240 24.46 -24.29 13.94
C ASN A 240 24.59 -24.35 15.46
N ASN A 241 24.10 -25.42 16.11
CA ASN A 241 24.06 -25.57 17.57
C ASN A 241 23.38 -24.37 18.26
N MET A 242 22.26 -23.92 17.70
CA MET A 242 21.47 -22.80 18.19
C MET A 242 20.13 -23.29 18.73
N ASN A 243 19.52 -22.52 19.63
CA ASN A 243 18.25 -22.86 20.25
C ASN A 243 17.06 -22.12 19.65
N HIS A 244 17.28 -20.92 19.09
CA HIS A 244 16.19 -20.05 18.68
C HIS A 244 16.55 -19.14 17.50
N VAL A 245 15.58 -18.86 16.64
CA VAL A 245 15.65 -17.82 15.59
C VAL A 245 14.76 -16.65 16.00
N LEU A 246 15.32 -15.44 16.05
CA LEU A 246 14.61 -14.22 16.37
C LEU A 246 14.59 -13.28 15.16
N ARG A 247 13.42 -12.76 14.81
CA ARG A 247 13.23 -11.97 13.60
C ARG A 247 12.19 -10.85 13.70
N ALA A 248 12.04 -10.05 12.64
CA ALA A 248 11.08 -8.93 12.57
C ALA A 248 10.22 -8.95 11.27
N HIS A 249 10.07 -7.85 10.50
CA HIS A 249 9.50 -7.74 9.13
C HIS A 249 8.00 -8.08 8.92
N GLN A 250 7.44 -9.01 9.70
CA GLN A 250 6.04 -9.44 9.62
C GLN A 250 5.22 -8.79 10.73
N LEU A 251 4.23 -8.01 10.32
CA LEU A 251 3.26 -7.39 11.21
C LEU A 251 2.57 -8.45 12.08
N CYS A 252 2.73 -8.32 13.39
CA CYS A 252 2.05 -9.14 14.39
C CYS A 252 0.99 -8.29 15.11
N MET A 253 -0.26 -8.77 15.18
CA MET A 253 -1.34 -7.99 15.80
C MET A 253 -1.11 -7.72 17.29
N GLU A 254 -0.50 -8.68 18.00
CA GLU A 254 -0.14 -8.57 19.42
C GLU A 254 1.27 -8.00 19.64
N GLY A 255 1.93 -7.54 18.56
CA GLY A 255 3.31 -7.03 18.62
C GLY A 255 4.39 -8.10 18.63
N TYR A 256 4.04 -9.38 18.78
CA TYR A 256 4.95 -10.51 18.58
C TYR A 256 4.20 -11.77 18.13
N SER A 257 4.94 -12.78 17.68
CA SER A 257 4.45 -14.12 17.39
C SER A 257 5.52 -15.14 17.74
N VAL A 258 5.12 -16.27 18.32
CA VAL A 258 6.01 -17.40 18.62
C VAL A 258 5.53 -18.60 17.82
N LEU A 259 6.41 -19.15 17.00
CA LEU A 259 6.13 -20.24 16.07
C LEU A 259 7.02 -21.46 16.37
N TYR A 260 6.60 -22.60 15.83
CA TYR A 260 7.38 -23.85 15.81
C TYR A 260 7.86 -24.31 17.19
N ASN A 261 6.97 -24.34 18.19
CA ASN A 261 7.29 -24.75 19.57
C ASN A 261 8.43 -23.92 20.18
N ASP A 262 8.34 -22.60 20.06
CA ASP A 262 9.32 -21.66 20.62
C ASP A 262 10.73 -21.79 20.00
N GLN A 263 10.81 -22.23 18.74
CA GLN A 263 12.05 -22.23 17.95
C GLN A 263 12.21 -20.97 17.10
N LEU A 264 11.12 -20.25 16.82
CA LEU A 264 11.15 -18.98 16.10
C LEU A 264 10.23 -17.96 16.74
N SER A 265 10.72 -16.73 16.93
CA SER A 265 9.91 -15.59 17.34
C SER A 265 10.02 -14.45 16.36
N THR A 266 8.88 -13.79 16.11
CA THR A 266 8.80 -12.52 15.39
C THR A 266 8.48 -11.41 16.38
N VAL A 267 9.27 -10.34 16.37
CA VAL A 267 9.07 -9.12 17.17
C VAL A 267 8.69 -7.98 16.25
N TRP A 268 7.63 -7.26 16.59
CA TRP A 268 7.15 -6.10 15.86
C TRP A 268 7.03 -4.90 16.79
N SER A 269 7.76 -3.82 16.52
CA SER A 269 7.89 -2.69 17.46
C SER A 269 7.19 -1.40 17.01
N ALA A 270 6.37 -1.45 15.96
CA ALA A 270 5.62 -0.31 15.43
C ALA A 270 4.09 -0.42 15.72
N PRO A 271 3.60 0.14 16.83
CA PRO A 271 2.19 0.01 17.22
C PRO A 271 1.29 0.83 16.30
N ASN A 272 0.04 0.39 16.13
CA ASN A 272 -0.93 0.97 15.20
C ASN A 272 -0.29 1.34 13.84
N TYR A 273 0.35 0.35 13.23
CA TYR A 273 1.20 0.54 12.06
C TYR A 273 0.47 1.33 10.96
N CYS A 274 1.20 2.24 10.31
CA CYS A 274 0.67 3.17 9.31
C CYS A 274 -0.55 3.99 9.81
N TYR A 275 -0.68 4.16 11.12
CA TYR A 275 -1.77 4.85 11.83
C TYR A 275 -3.16 4.26 11.57
N ARG A 276 -3.22 2.98 11.18
CA ARG A 276 -4.46 2.34 10.67
C ARG A 276 -4.62 0.87 11.03
N CYS A 277 -3.53 0.14 11.25
CA CYS A 277 -3.59 -1.31 11.46
C CYS A 277 -4.17 -1.70 12.82
N GLY A 278 -4.08 -0.84 13.83
CA GLY A 278 -4.61 -1.12 15.17
C GLY A 278 -3.91 -2.26 15.93
N ASN A 279 -2.73 -2.69 15.48
CA ASN A 279 -1.90 -3.67 16.18
C ASN A 279 -1.22 -3.07 17.41
N MET A 280 -0.86 -3.93 18.35
CA MET A 280 0.09 -3.64 19.42
C MET A 280 1.53 -3.75 18.91
N ALA A 281 2.49 -3.31 19.71
CA ALA A 281 3.92 -3.52 19.49
C ALA A 281 4.54 -4.23 20.68
N SER A 282 5.72 -4.82 20.48
CA SER A 282 6.51 -5.35 21.58
C SER A 282 8.00 -5.10 21.40
N ILE A 283 8.73 -5.14 22.52
CA ILE A 283 10.18 -5.34 22.56
C ILE A 283 10.47 -6.62 23.32
N LEU A 284 11.54 -7.32 22.96
CA LEU A 284 11.93 -8.57 23.60
C LEU A 284 13.16 -8.36 24.49
N GLU A 285 13.01 -8.53 25.79
CA GLU A 285 14.13 -8.55 26.73
C GLU A 285 14.70 -9.96 26.83
N VAL A 286 15.98 -10.10 26.51
CA VAL A 286 16.75 -11.33 26.70
C VAL A 286 17.59 -11.17 27.94
N SER A 287 17.23 -11.89 29.01
CA SER A 287 17.95 -11.90 30.28
C SER A 287 19.14 -12.88 30.25
N PRO A 288 20.13 -12.69 31.14
CA PRO A 288 21.17 -13.68 31.38
C PRO A 288 20.57 -15.08 31.63
N GLY A 289 21.06 -16.07 30.89
CA GLY A 289 20.53 -17.44 30.90
C GLY A 289 19.40 -17.71 29.88
N GLY A 290 19.21 -16.82 28.89
CA GLY A 290 18.36 -17.08 27.73
C GLY A 290 16.84 -16.93 27.96
N ARG A 291 16.43 -16.42 29.13
CA ARG A 291 15.02 -16.11 29.40
C ARG A 291 14.58 -14.92 28.55
N ARG A 292 13.49 -15.09 27.82
CA ARG A 292 12.92 -14.11 26.89
C ARG A 292 11.60 -13.58 27.44
N PHE A 293 11.45 -12.25 27.52
CA PHE A 293 10.23 -11.59 27.97
C PHE A 293 9.77 -10.54 26.95
N PHE A 294 8.52 -10.64 26.49
CA PHE A 294 7.95 -9.69 25.54
C PHE A 294 7.21 -8.57 26.29
N ASN A 295 7.72 -7.36 26.22
CA ASN A 295 7.07 -6.15 26.73
C ASN A 295 6.14 -5.59 25.65
N VAL A 296 4.84 -5.82 25.79
CA VAL A 296 3.82 -5.36 24.84
C VAL A 296 3.34 -3.95 25.19
N PHE A 297 3.22 -3.07 24.20
CA PHE A 297 2.81 -1.68 24.38
C PHE A 297 1.95 -1.16 23.22
N SER A 298 1.15 -0.12 23.50
CA SER A 298 0.29 0.57 22.55
C SER A 298 0.98 1.79 21.95
N ALA A 299 0.36 2.38 20.92
CA ALA A 299 0.88 3.59 20.28
C ALA A 299 0.99 4.77 21.25
N ALA A 300 2.08 5.53 21.13
CA ALA A 300 2.32 6.72 21.93
C ALA A 300 1.22 7.77 21.69
N PRO A 301 0.70 8.45 22.74
CA PRO A 301 -0.38 9.42 22.60
C PRO A 301 0.00 10.62 21.73
N GLU A 302 1.30 10.95 21.64
CA GLU A 302 1.82 12.01 20.77
C GLU A 302 1.52 11.77 19.28
N ASN A 303 1.31 10.51 18.87
CA ASN A 303 0.90 10.18 17.50
C ASN A 303 -0.49 10.73 17.14
N GLU A 304 -1.37 10.99 18.11
CA GLU A 304 -2.68 11.62 17.84
C GLU A 304 -2.54 13.10 17.47
N ARG A 305 -1.52 13.76 18.02
CA ARG A 305 -1.19 15.17 17.76
C ARG A 305 -0.38 15.31 16.47
N ASP A 306 0.68 14.52 16.32
CA ASP A 306 1.68 14.70 15.27
C ASP A 306 1.49 13.74 14.08
N GLY A 307 0.46 12.89 14.11
CA GLY A 307 0.14 11.91 13.08
C GLY A 307 -0.48 12.49 11.78
N PRO A 308 -0.70 11.64 10.77
CA PRO A 308 -1.15 12.06 9.44
C PRO A 308 -2.54 12.69 9.43
N SER A 309 -3.34 12.43 10.48
CA SER A 309 -4.66 13.02 10.71
C SER A 309 -4.62 14.55 10.81
N GLN A 310 -3.52 15.11 11.32
CA GLN A 310 -3.33 16.56 11.50
C GLN A 310 -2.40 17.19 10.46
N GLN A 311 -1.59 16.41 9.74
CA GLN A 311 -0.91 16.87 8.51
C GLN A 311 -1.85 16.96 7.30
N GLN A 312 -3.18 17.06 7.51
CA GLN A 312 -4.01 17.70 6.50
C GLN A 312 -3.52 19.15 6.39
N PRO A 313 -3.17 19.65 5.18
CA PRO A 313 -2.85 21.06 5.01
C PRO A 313 -4.02 21.86 5.57
N GLY A 314 -3.76 22.59 6.66
CA GLY A 314 -4.80 23.25 7.45
C GLY A 314 -5.75 23.94 6.52
N LYS A 315 -7.00 23.45 6.45
CA LYS A 315 -8.09 23.87 5.55
C LYS A 315 -7.62 24.90 4.51
N MET A 316 -6.79 24.49 3.54
CA MET A 316 -6.57 25.38 2.40
C MET A 316 -7.94 25.47 1.75
N ALA A 317 -8.58 26.63 1.91
CA ALA A 317 -9.81 26.94 1.23
C ALA A 317 -9.57 26.59 -0.24
N ARG A 318 -10.39 25.69 -0.81
CA ARG A 318 -10.33 25.24 -2.21
C ARG A 318 -10.58 26.37 -3.22
N SER A 319 -10.42 27.63 -2.82
CA SER A 319 -10.57 28.82 -3.62
C SER A 319 -9.36 29.72 -3.39
N LYS A 320 -8.50 29.85 -4.40
CA LYS A 320 -7.55 30.96 -4.47
C LYS A 320 -8.34 32.27 -4.44
N PRO A 321 -7.90 33.31 -3.71
CA PRO A 321 -8.50 34.64 -3.81
C PRO A 321 -8.37 35.16 -5.24
N LEU A 322 -9.43 35.79 -5.77
CA LEU A 322 -9.43 36.38 -7.12
C LEU A 322 -8.53 37.63 -7.17
N ALA A 323 -8.34 38.30 -6.04
CA ALA A 323 -7.45 39.43 -5.81
C ALA A 323 -7.12 39.53 -4.30
N PRO A 324 -6.02 40.19 -3.90
CA PRO A 324 -5.76 40.48 -2.49
C PRO A 324 -6.97 41.17 -1.83
N HIS A 325 -7.35 40.73 -0.63
CA HIS A 325 -8.43 41.30 0.21
C HIS A 325 -9.89 40.98 -0.19
N VAL A 326 -10.14 40.16 -1.22
CA VAL A 326 -11.50 39.69 -1.55
C VAL A 326 -11.67 38.20 -1.23
N GLY A 327 -12.20 37.88 -0.06
CA GLY A 327 -12.53 36.51 0.36
C GLY A 327 -13.82 35.98 -0.26
N ARG A 328 -13.84 34.71 -0.71
CA ARG A 328 -15.10 34.00 -1.07
C ARG A 328 -15.62 33.19 0.11
N LEU A 329 -16.91 33.34 0.42
CA LEU A 329 -17.66 32.42 1.26
C LEU A 329 -17.70 31.03 0.58
N SER A 330 -17.56 29.97 1.38
CA SER A 330 -17.68 28.58 0.89
C SER A 330 -19.05 28.31 0.26
N ARG A 331 -19.16 27.32 -0.65
CA ARG A 331 -20.46 26.93 -1.26
C ARG A 331 -21.56 26.67 -0.22
N SER A 332 -21.18 26.12 0.94
CA SER A 332 -22.03 25.91 2.10
C SER A 332 -22.48 27.22 2.77
N GLN A 333 -21.57 28.19 2.95
CA GLN A 333 -21.92 29.51 3.49
C GLN A 333 -22.76 30.34 2.51
N VAL A 334 -22.50 30.24 1.20
CA VAL A 334 -23.34 30.83 0.16
C VAL A 334 -24.73 30.20 0.15
N ALA A 335 -24.82 28.87 0.31
CA ALA A 335 -26.09 28.16 0.41
C ALA A 335 -26.86 28.52 1.68
N ALA A 336 -26.19 28.70 2.82
CA ALA A 336 -26.82 29.16 4.07
C ALA A 336 -27.35 30.60 3.93
N LYS A 337 -26.56 31.52 3.35
CA LYS A 337 -27.02 32.91 3.08
C LYS A 337 -28.13 32.99 2.04
N ARG A 338 -28.10 32.15 0.99
CA ARG A 338 -29.19 32.06 -0.01
C ARG A 338 -30.41 31.31 0.51
N GLY A 339 -30.24 30.42 1.49
CA GLY A 339 -31.30 29.65 2.13
C GLY A 339 -32.21 30.50 3.02
N LEU A 340 -31.72 31.64 3.50
CA LEU A 340 -32.53 32.63 4.25
C LEU A 340 -33.65 33.27 3.41
N PHE A 341 -33.65 33.11 2.09
CA PHE A 341 -34.65 33.69 1.17
C PHE A 341 -35.63 32.68 0.56
N LYS A 342 -35.63 31.41 0.99
CA LYS A 342 -36.69 30.45 0.60
C LYS A 342 -37.65 30.27 1.78
N GLY A 343 -38.85 30.82 1.63
CA GLY A 343 -39.94 30.78 2.61
C GLY A 343 -40.23 29.39 3.17
N GLN A 344 -40.82 29.37 4.37
CA GLN A 344 -41.21 28.14 5.08
C GLN A 344 -41.99 27.20 4.15
N LYS A 345 -41.53 25.95 4.02
CA LYS A 345 -42.29 24.91 3.36
C LYS A 345 -43.47 24.52 4.24
N THR A 346 -44.66 25.00 3.91
CA THR A 346 -45.94 24.47 4.37
C THR A 346 -46.32 23.28 3.49
N GLY A 347 -46.04 22.07 3.98
CA GLY A 347 -46.42 20.84 3.29
C GLY A 347 -46.13 19.64 4.18
N ALA A 348 -47.17 19.10 4.82
CA ALA A 348 -47.07 17.89 5.62
C ALA A 348 -46.60 16.71 4.74
N ALA A 349 -45.62 15.95 5.21
CA ALA A 349 -45.18 14.74 4.53
C ALA A 349 -46.27 13.65 4.64
N SER A 350 -46.63 13.03 3.52
CA SER A 350 -47.59 11.91 3.50
C SER A 350 -47.06 10.72 4.31
N ALA A 351 -47.90 10.17 5.17
CA ALA A 351 -47.61 8.98 5.96
C ALA A 351 -47.24 7.79 5.05
N LYS A 352 -46.14 7.09 5.38
CA LYS A 352 -45.76 5.84 4.71
C LYS A 352 -46.62 4.69 5.25
N THR A 353 -47.19 3.91 4.35
CA THR A 353 -47.94 2.68 4.64
C THR A 353 -47.04 1.65 5.34
N GLU A 354 -47.45 1.17 6.51
CA GLU A 354 -46.73 0.15 7.28
C GLU A 354 -46.81 -1.23 6.60
N THR A 355 -45.71 -1.98 6.63
CA THR A 355 -45.65 -3.35 6.12
C THR A 355 -45.91 -4.34 7.28
N PRO A 356 -46.74 -5.39 7.09
CA PRO A 356 -47.12 -6.30 8.17
C PRO A 356 -45.94 -7.18 8.65
N ALA A 357 -45.88 -7.43 9.96
CA ALA A 357 -44.72 -7.97 10.66
C ALA A 357 -44.50 -9.51 10.55
N PHE A 358 -45.46 -10.28 10.03
CA PHE A 358 -45.41 -11.76 10.00
C PHE A 358 -45.91 -12.35 8.68
N THR A 359 -45.27 -13.41 8.18
CA THR A 359 -45.71 -14.18 7.01
C THR A 359 -45.93 -15.66 7.40
N GLU A 360 -47.08 -16.23 7.04
CA GLU A 360 -47.39 -17.66 7.28
C GLU A 360 -46.64 -18.55 6.27
N LYS A 361 -45.97 -19.61 6.76
CA LYS A 361 -45.45 -20.70 5.90
C LYS A 361 -46.06 -22.04 6.33
N LYS A 362 -46.52 -22.82 5.35
CA LYS A 362 -47.00 -24.21 5.50
C LYS A 362 -45.80 -25.16 5.47
N VAL A 363 -45.69 -26.07 6.45
CA VAL A 363 -44.64 -27.12 6.49
C VAL A 363 -45.35 -28.46 6.52
N GLY A 364 -45.06 -29.35 5.57
CA GLY A 364 -45.65 -30.68 5.48
C GLY A 364 -44.81 -31.72 6.23
N GLY A 365 -45.38 -32.35 7.24
CA GLY A 365 -44.83 -33.51 7.95
C GLY A 365 -45.87 -34.12 8.89
N LYS A 366 -46.03 -35.46 8.84
CA LYS A 366 -47.14 -36.24 9.45
C LYS A 366 -47.23 -36.24 11.00
N ALA A 367 -46.58 -35.31 11.70
CA ALA A 367 -46.61 -35.26 13.16
C ALA A 367 -46.51 -33.85 13.78
N ASN A 368 -46.90 -32.77 13.08
CA ASN A 368 -47.05 -31.43 13.68
C ASN A 368 -48.06 -30.57 12.90
N GLY A 369 -48.91 -29.81 13.61
CA GLY A 369 -50.01 -28.99 13.08
C GLY A 369 -49.61 -27.95 12.03
N GLU A 370 -50.52 -27.70 11.09
CA GLU A 370 -50.26 -27.20 9.73
C GLU A 370 -49.88 -25.72 9.53
N LYS A 371 -49.62 -24.90 10.58
CA LYS A 371 -49.24 -23.48 10.38
C LYS A 371 -48.30 -22.92 11.47
N ARG A 372 -47.23 -22.22 11.06
CA ARG A 372 -46.39 -21.40 11.95
C ARG A 372 -46.20 -19.99 11.38
N LEU A 373 -46.46 -18.96 12.20
CA LEU A 373 -46.20 -17.55 11.91
C LEU A 373 -44.69 -17.28 12.00
N VAL A 374 -44.07 -16.76 10.94
CA VAL A 374 -42.64 -16.40 10.93
C VAL A 374 -42.50 -14.87 10.80
N PRO A 375 -41.83 -14.17 11.72
CA PRO A 375 -41.57 -12.73 11.60
C PRO A 375 -40.64 -12.44 10.41
N THR A 376 -40.94 -11.37 9.66
CA THR A 376 -40.22 -11.00 8.42
C THR A 376 -38.78 -10.54 8.65
N ASN A 377 -38.42 -10.11 9.87
CA ASN A 377 -37.05 -9.75 10.24
C ASN A 377 -36.57 -10.59 11.43
N LYS A 378 -35.57 -11.44 11.19
CA LYS A 378 -34.90 -12.22 12.24
C LYS A 378 -33.94 -11.28 12.98
N ALA A 379 -34.17 -11.04 14.27
CA ALA A 379 -33.26 -10.23 15.09
C ALA A 379 -31.84 -10.83 15.08
N SER A 380 -30.81 -9.99 14.93
CA SER A 380 -29.41 -10.44 15.00
C SER A 380 -29.11 -10.95 16.41
N LYS A 381 -28.43 -12.10 16.51
CA LYS A 381 -28.04 -12.75 17.77
C LYS A 381 -26.99 -11.95 18.57
N TYR A 382 -26.57 -10.80 18.07
CA TYR A 382 -25.55 -9.92 18.63
C TYR A 382 -26.10 -8.50 18.65
N TYR A 383 -26.19 -7.92 19.85
CA TYR A 383 -26.44 -6.50 20.07
C TYR A 383 -25.09 -5.84 20.38
N PRO A 384 -24.49 -5.06 19.47
CA PRO A 384 -23.33 -4.25 19.78
C PRO A 384 -23.74 -3.19 20.82
N ALA A 385 -22.99 -3.06 21.92
CA ALA A 385 -23.25 -2.09 22.98
C ALA A 385 -22.96 -0.63 22.56
N GLU A 386 -22.38 -0.42 21.39
CA GLU A 386 -22.06 0.91 20.86
C GLU A 386 -22.81 1.22 19.58
N ASP A 387 -23.28 2.47 19.48
CA ASP A 387 -24.06 3.00 18.37
C ASP A 387 -23.14 3.17 17.13
N VAL A 388 -23.02 2.11 16.32
CA VAL A 388 -22.22 2.14 15.09
C VAL A 388 -22.82 3.17 14.13
N ARG A 389 -22.15 4.32 13.98
CA ARG A 389 -22.55 5.38 13.03
C ARG A 389 -22.66 4.82 11.61
N LYS A 390 -23.89 4.63 11.13
CA LYS A 390 -24.15 4.22 9.75
C LYS A 390 -23.82 5.37 8.79
N PRO A 391 -23.08 5.12 7.69
CA PRO A 391 -22.88 6.13 6.65
C PRO A 391 -24.21 6.65 6.13
N LYS A 392 -24.36 7.97 5.99
CA LYS A 392 -25.56 8.56 5.38
C LYS A 392 -25.70 8.05 3.96
N VAL A 393 -26.80 7.34 3.68
CA VAL A 393 -27.14 6.88 2.33
C VAL A 393 -27.30 8.12 1.44
N SER A 394 -26.46 8.23 0.42
CA SER A 394 -26.54 9.31 -0.56
C SER A 394 -27.90 9.28 -1.25
N ARG A 395 -28.65 10.38 -1.15
CA ARG A 395 -29.90 10.58 -1.91
C ARG A 395 -29.66 10.95 -3.38
N LYS A 396 -28.40 10.98 -3.84
CA LYS A 396 -28.07 11.28 -5.24
C LYS A 396 -28.31 10.04 -6.09
N THR A 397 -29.36 10.06 -6.89
CA THR A 397 -29.48 9.20 -8.06
C THR A 397 -28.53 9.72 -9.15
N PRO A 398 -27.70 8.87 -9.79
CA PRO A 398 -26.91 9.30 -10.94
C PRO A 398 -27.87 9.70 -12.08
N GLY A 399 -27.82 10.95 -12.54
CA GLY A 399 -28.54 11.39 -13.73
C GLY A 399 -27.85 10.88 -15.01
N LYS A 400 -28.60 10.77 -16.11
CA LYS A 400 -28.07 10.41 -17.44
C LYS A 400 -27.05 11.46 -17.88
N ALA A 401 -25.84 11.05 -18.25
CA ALA A 401 -24.77 11.95 -18.68
C ALA A 401 -25.10 12.60 -20.04
N VAL A 402 -24.99 13.92 -20.12
CA VAL A 402 -25.21 14.70 -21.36
C VAL A 402 -23.96 14.62 -22.24
N LEU A 403 -24.13 14.25 -23.51
CA LEU A 403 -23.04 14.16 -24.48
C LEU A 403 -22.46 15.54 -24.83
N ARG A 404 -21.14 15.61 -25.04
CA ARG A 404 -20.48 16.77 -25.65
C ARG A 404 -20.95 16.91 -27.10
N SER A 405 -21.16 18.14 -27.55
CA SER A 405 -21.55 18.45 -28.95
C SER A 405 -20.57 17.92 -30.00
N SER A 406 -19.30 17.75 -29.65
CA SER A 406 -18.27 17.18 -30.54
C SER A 406 -18.36 15.67 -30.72
N ILE A 407 -19.19 14.96 -29.95
CA ILE A 407 -19.31 13.50 -30.02
C ILE A 407 -20.62 13.14 -30.71
N THR A 408 -20.57 12.97 -32.02
CA THR A 408 -21.67 12.42 -32.82
C THR A 408 -21.34 10.99 -33.26
N PRO A 409 -22.32 10.08 -33.40
CA PRO A 409 -22.09 8.76 -34.01
C PRO A 409 -21.28 8.90 -35.30
N GLY A 410 -20.22 8.11 -35.47
CA GLY A 410 -19.28 8.24 -36.60
C GLY A 410 -17.99 8.96 -36.29
N THR A 411 -17.93 9.73 -35.21
CA THR A 411 -16.72 10.52 -34.89
C THR A 411 -15.58 9.62 -34.46
N VAL A 412 -14.37 9.86 -34.99
CA VAL A 412 -13.15 9.20 -34.52
C VAL A 412 -12.70 9.84 -33.21
N LEU A 413 -12.53 9.02 -32.18
CA LEU A 413 -12.12 9.38 -30.83
C LEU A 413 -10.71 8.84 -30.53
N ILE A 414 -9.92 9.59 -29.76
CA ILE A 414 -8.64 9.12 -29.22
C ILE A 414 -8.84 8.73 -27.75
N LEU A 415 -8.42 7.52 -27.39
CA LEU A 415 -8.46 7.04 -26.00
C LEU A 415 -7.30 7.60 -25.20
N LEU A 416 -7.57 8.26 -24.06
CA LEU A 416 -6.54 8.83 -23.20
C LEU A 416 -6.12 7.94 -22.04
N ALA A 417 -6.94 6.95 -21.67
CA ALA A 417 -6.71 6.13 -20.48
C ALA A 417 -6.92 4.63 -20.73
N GLY A 418 -6.22 3.81 -19.94
CA GLY A 418 -6.29 2.35 -19.97
C GLY A 418 -5.32 1.69 -20.95
N ARG A 419 -5.46 0.36 -21.10
CA ARG A 419 -4.58 -0.50 -21.93
C ARG A 419 -4.49 -0.06 -23.39
N PHE A 420 -5.52 0.60 -23.91
CA PHE A 420 -5.61 1.06 -25.30
C PHE A 420 -5.43 2.57 -25.44
N SER A 421 -4.77 3.22 -24.47
CA SER A 421 -4.42 4.64 -24.56
C SER A 421 -3.60 4.93 -25.82
N GLY A 422 -3.86 6.09 -26.42
CA GLY A 422 -3.28 6.50 -27.70
C GLY A 422 -3.89 5.84 -28.93
N LYS A 423 -4.83 4.89 -28.80
CA LYS A 423 -5.51 4.31 -29.97
C LYS A 423 -6.70 5.16 -30.41
N ARG A 424 -6.90 5.22 -31.73
CA ARG A 424 -8.06 5.88 -32.36
C ARG A 424 -9.19 4.89 -32.56
N VAL A 425 -10.39 5.22 -32.10
CA VAL A 425 -11.59 4.36 -32.11
C VAL A 425 -12.78 5.12 -32.69
N VAL A 426 -13.74 4.42 -33.26
CA VAL A 426 -14.96 5.02 -33.80
C VAL A 426 -16.07 4.97 -32.76
N PHE A 427 -16.77 6.09 -32.54
CA PHE A 427 -17.92 6.16 -31.68
C PHE A 427 -19.19 5.63 -32.36
N LEU A 428 -19.86 4.67 -31.71
CA LEU A 428 -21.03 3.99 -32.26
C LEU A 428 -22.34 4.52 -31.66
N LYS A 429 -22.56 4.33 -30.35
CA LYS A 429 -23.78 4.74 -29.63
C LYS A 429 -23.51 5.07 -28.17
N GLN A 430 -24.38 5.86 -27.55
CA GLN A 430 -24.38 6.05 -26.10
C GLN A 430 -25.19 4.94 -25.42
N LEU A 431 -24.67 4.36 -24.35
CA LEU A 431 -25.36 3.36 -23.52
C LEU A 431 -26.24 4.05 -22.45
N ASP A 432 -27.18 3.31 -21.87
CA ASP A 432 -28.11 3.84 -20.84
C ASP A 432 -27.38 4.30 -19.57
N SER A 433 -26.22 3.72 -19.26
CA SER A 433 -25.35 4.18 -18.18
C SER A 433 -24.68 5.54 -18.46
N GLY A 434 -24.88 6.13 -19.64
CA GLY A 434 -24.24 7.36 -20.09
C GLY A 434 -22.81 7.18 -20.63
N LEU A 435 -22.31 5.94 -20.73
CA LEU A 435 -20.99 5.63 -21.29
C LEU A 435 -21.05 5.53 -22.83
N LEU A 436 -19.91 5.74 -23.48
CA LEU A 436 -19.77 5.66 -24.94
C LEU A 436 -19.42 4.23 -25.36
N LEU A 437 -20.19 3.64 -26.29
CA LEU A 437 -19.79 2.43 -26.99
C LEU A 437 -18.86 2.79 -28.14
N VAL A 438 -17.63 2.30 -28.08
CA VAL A 438 -16.61 2.53 -29.10
C VAL A 438 -16.11 1.21 -29.67
N SER A 439 -15.77 1.21 -30.96
CA SER A 439 -15.06 0.10 -31.60
C SER A 439 -13.87 0.63 -32.37
N GLY A 440 -12.71 -0.02 -32.20
CA GLY A 440 -11.62 0.07 -33.14
C GLY A 440 -11.53 -1.28 -33.85
N PRO A 441 -11.87 -1.41 -35.14
CA PRO A 441 -11.98 -2.74 -35.73
C PRO A 441 -10.79 -3.62 -35.37
N HIS A 442 -11.03 -4.76 -34.71
CA HIS A 442 -10.00 -5.46 -33.94
C HIS A 442 -8.83 -5.88 -34.84
N LYS A 443 -9.10 -6.18 -36.11
CA LYS A 443 -8.09 -6.47 -37.15
C LYS A 443 -7.21 -5.27 -37.53
N LEU A 444 -7.67 -4.03 -37.32
CA LEU A 444 -6.94 -2.81 -37.64
C LEU A 444 -6.09 -2.32 -36.47
N ASN A 445 -6.67 -2.12 -35.29
CA ASN A 445 -5.98 -1.47 -34.17
C ASN A 445 -6.00 -2.27 -32.85
N GLY A 446 -6.59 -3.48 -32.86
CA GLY A 446 -6.64 -4.39 -31.71
C GLY A 446 -7.59 -3.98 -30.58
N VAL A 447 -8.50 -3.02 -30.80
CA VAL A 447 -9.41 -2.50 -29.75
C VAL A 447 -10.82 -3.10 -29.90
N PRO A 448 -11.18 -4.16 -29.17
CA PRO A 448 -12.53 -4.73 -29.26
C PRO A 448 -13.59 -3.71 -28.82
N LEU A 449 -14.87 -4.03 -29.07
CA LEU A 449 -16.01 -3.27 -28.57
C LEU A 449 -15.85 -3.01 -27.08
N ARG A 450 -15.94 -1.73 -26.71
CA ARG A 450 -15.68 -1.30 -25.34
C ARG A 450 -16.55 -0.14 -24.94
N ARG A 451 -16.94 -0.11 -23.67
CA ARG A 451 -17.53 1.06 -23.03
C ARG A 451 -16.45 1.97 -22.44
N VAL A 452 -16.51 3.26 -22.76
CA VAL A 452 -15.53 4.27 -22.32
C VAL A 452 -16.26 5.49 -21.79
N SER A 453 -15.74 6.11 -20.73
CA SER A 453 -16.27 7.38 -20.23
C SER A 453 -15.83 8.52 -21.13
N GLN A 454 -16.74 9.44 -21.39
CA GLN A 454 -16.51 10.66 -22.17
C GLN A 454 -15.35 11.53 -21.63
N ALA A 455 -15.01 11.43 -20.34
CA ALA A 455 -13.90 12.17 -19.76
C ALA A 455 -12.52 11.72 -20.29
N TYR A 456 -12.41 10.49 -20.80
CA TYR A 456 -11.15 9.89 -21.23
C TYR A 456 -11.02 9.78 -22.75
N VAL A 457 -11.77 10.61 -23.50
CA VAL A 457 -11.71 10.63 -24.96
C VAL A 457 -11.52 12.04 -25.49
N ILE A 458 -10.70 12.18 -26.53
CA ILE A 458 -10.62 13.37 -27.38
C ILE A 458 -11.43 13.09 -28.65
N ALA A 459 -12.36 13.98 -29.01
CA ALA A 459 -13.07 13.89 -30.28
C ALA A 459 -12.25 14.60 -31.36
N THR A 460 -12.04 13.92 -32.49
CA THR A 460 -11.37 14.51 -33.66
C THR A 460 -12.39 15.00 -34.68
N SER A 461 -11.96 15.86 -35.59
CA SER A 461 -12.76 16.39 -36.70
C SER A 461 -13.15 15.32 -37.74
N THR A 462 -12.46 14.18 -37.77
CA THR A 462 -12.71 13.09 -38.73
C THR A 462 -13.97 12.30 -38.38
N LYS A 463 -14.85 12.11 -39.36
CA LYS A 463 -16.09 11.31 -39.24
C LYS A 463 -16.09 10.15 -40.22
N VAL A 464 -16.67 9.04 -39.79
CA VAL A 464 -16.90 7.82 -40.57
C VAL A 464 -18.40 7.64 -40.71
N ASP A 465 -18.87 7.27 -41.90
CA ASP A 465 -20.27 6.95 -42.12
C ASP A 465 -20.64 5.59 -41.51
N ILE A 466 -21.61 5.61 -40.59
CA ILE A 466 -22.10 4.46 -39.81
C ILE A 466 -23.49 3.99 -40.29
N SER A 467 -24.08 4.65 -41.30
CA SER A 467 -25.44 4.33 -41.79
C SER A 467 -25.67 2.85 -42.15
N GLY A 468 -24.62 2.10 -42.54
CA GLY A 468 -24.67 0.67 -42.85
C GLY A 468 -24.30 -0.30 -41.73
N VAL A 469 -24.11 0.15 -40.48
CA VAL A 469 -23.70 -0.71 -39.35
C VAL A 469 -24.90 -1.02 -38.45
N SER A 470 -25.48 -2.22 -38.59
CA SER A 470 -26.52 -2.71 -37.66
C SER A 470 -25.89 -3.10 -36.32
N ILE A 471 -26.11 -2.31 -35.28
CA ILE A 471 -25.65 -2.62 -33.92
C ILE A 471 -26.77 -3.40 -33.21
N PRO A 472 -26.57 -4.67 -32.84
CA PRO A 472 -27.59 -5.44 -32.12
C PRO A 472 -28.01 -4.78 -30.81
N GLU A 473 -29.31 -4.86 -30.48
CA GLU A 473 -29.86 -4.38 -29.20
C GLU A 473 -29.32 -5.16 -27.99
N SER A 474 -28.78 -6.37 -28.22
CA SER A 474 -28.10 -7.22 -27.23
C SER A 474 -26.84 -6.57 -26.63
N ILE A 475 -26.23 -5.59 -27.32
CA ILE A 475 -25.05 -4.86 -26.83
C ILE A 475 -25.51 -3.68 -25.95
N ASN A 476 -25.92 -4.00 -24.72
CA ASN A 476 -26.30 -3.05 -23.66
C ASN A 476 -25.31 -3.12 -22.47
N ASP A 477 -25.50 -2.33 -21.42
CA ASP A 477 -24.56 -2.29 -20.29
C ASP A 477 -24.36 -3.63 -19.57
N ALA A 478 -25.34 -4.55 -19.68
CA ALA A 478 -25.25 -5.91 -19.16
C ALA A 478 -24.26 -6.77 -19.96
N TYR A 479 -24.07 -6.51 -21.26
CA TYR A 479 -23.06 -7.17 -22.10
C TYR A 479 -21.63 -7.05 -21.52
N PHE A 480 -21.34 -5.91 -20.89
CA PHE A 480 -20.04 -5.59 -20.29
C PHE A 480 -19.99 -5.83 -18.78
N ALA A 481 -21.06 -6.34 -18.17
CA ALA A 481 -21.03 -6.77 -16.79
C ALA A 481 -20.14 -8.01 -16.66
N LYS A 482 -19.15 -7.97 -15.76
CA LYS A 482 -18.50 -9.20 -15.34
C LYS A 482 -19.54 -10.03 -14.59
N ALA A 483 -19.66 -11.32 -14.91
CA ALA A 483 -20.41 -12.24 -14.07
C ALA A 483 -19.92 -12.04 -12.62
N LYS A 484 -20.86 -11.79 -11.69
CA LYS A 484 -20.51 -11.77 -10.27
C LYS A 484 -19.91 -13.14 -9.98
N ALA A 485 -18.62 -13.18 -9.65
CA ALA A 485 -18.07 -14.34 -8.97
C ALA A 485 -18.98 -14.58 -7.76
N ALA A 486 -19.38 -15.84 -7.54
CA ALA A 486 -20.00 -16.20 -6.28
C ALA A 486 -19.15 -15.59 -5.17
N LYS A 487 -19.78 -14.91 -4.19
CA LYS A 487 -19.06 -14.48 -3.00
C LYS A 487 -18.37 -15.72 -2.46
N ALA A 488 -17.05 -15.78 -2.54
CA ALA A 488 -16.29 -16.75 -1.79
C ALA A 488 -16.73 -16.60 -0.32
N SER A 489 -16.94 -17.72 0.36
CA SER A 489 -17.03 -17.72 1.81
C SER A 489 -15.79 -17.02 2.38
N LYS A 490 -15.91 -16.40 3.56
CA LYS A 490 -14.81 -15.65 4.20
C LYS A 490 -13.50 -16.45 4.37
N GLU A 491 -13.53 -17.77 4.17
CA GLU A 491 -12.35 -18.65 4.19
C GLU A 491 -11.63 -18.76 2.84
N GLY A 492 -12.32 -18.58 1.71
CA GLY A 492 -11.72 -18.71 0.36
C GLY A 492 -10.98 -17.47 -0.13
N GLU A 493 -11.07 -16.33 0.57
CA GLU A 493 -10.21 -15.16 0.30
C GLU A 493 -8.84 -15.26 0.98
N PHE A 494 -8.65 -16.23 1.89
CA PHE A 494 -7.41 -16.41 2.64
C PHE A 494 -6.41 -17.33 1.92
N PHE A 495 -6.90 -18.41 1.28
CA PHE A 495 -6.08 -19.31 0.47
C PHE A 495 -6.19 -18.92 -1.01
N GLY A 496 -5.15 -18.31 -1.55
CA GLY A 496 -5.08 -17.87 -2.94
C GLY A 496 -5.17 -19.02 -3.93
N GLU A 497 -6.38 -19.47 -4.27
CA GLU A 497 -6.60 -20.29 -5.47
C GLU A 497 -6.42 -19.42 -6.72
N GLY A 498 -5.50 -19.84 -7.58
CA GLY A 498 -5.22 -19.21 -8.85
C GLY A 498 -6.50 -19.05 -9.66
N LYS A 499 -6.83 -17.80 -10.04
CA LYS A 499 -7.95 -17.53 -10.94
C LYS A 499 -7.72 -18.25 -12.27
N GLU A 500 -8.41 -19.36 -12.48
CA GLU A 500 -8.55 -19.95 -13.81
C GLU A 500 -9.04 -18.88 -14.79
N LYS A 501 -8.30 -18.70 -15.89
CA LYS A 501 -8.73 -17.88 -17.01
C LYS A 501 -9.92 -18.56 -17.68
N LYS A 502 -11.14 -18.24 -17.24
CA LYS A 502 -12.36 -18.64 -17.98
C LYS A 502 -12.25 -18.21 -19.44
N ALA A 503 -12.44 -19.18 -20.34
CA ALA A 503 -12.41 -18.95 -21.79
C ALA A 503 -13.39 -17.85 -22.22
N PHE A 504 -13.02 -17.06 -23.22
CA PHE A 504 -13.85 -15.98 -23.72
C PHE A 504 -15.10 -16.55 -24.45
N PRO A 505 -16.32 -16.06 -24.20
CA PRO A 505 -17.52 -16.60 -24.83
C PRO A 505 -17.46 -16.46 -26.37
N GLU A 506 -17.63 -17.57 -27.10
CA GLU A 506 -17.57 -17.58 -28.58
C GLU A 506 -18.67 -16.73 -29.23
N GLU A 507 -19.82 -16.53 -28.58
CA GLU A 507 -20.91 -15.64 -29.03
C GLU A 507 -20.44 -14.19 -29.17
N LYS A 508 -19.68 -13.68 -28.19
CA LYS A 508 -19.16 -12.30 -28.20
C LYS A 508 -18.14 -12.07 -29.34
N LYS A 509 -17.44 -13.13 -29.74
CA LYS A 509 -16.46 -13.11 -30.82
C LYS A 509 -17.15 -13.09 -32.19
N ALA A 510 -18.30 -13.74 -32.34
CA ALA A 510 -19.11 -13.69 -33.55
C ALA A 510 -19.72 -12.29 -33.77
N GLU A 511 -20.33 -11.70 -32.72
CA GLU A 511 -20.90 -10.35 -32.78
C GLU A 511 -19.84 -9.28 -33.08
N GLN A 512 -18.67 -9.36 -32.46
CA GLN A 512 -17.54 -8.48 -32.75
C GLN A 512 -17.12 -8.54 -34.22
N LYS A 513 -17.03 -9.75 -34.81
CA LYS A 513 -16.65 -9.93 -36.21
C LYS A 513 -17.66 -9.30 -37.17
N ALA A 514 -18.95 -9.39 -36.87
CA ALA A 514 -20.01 -8.80 -37.69
C ALA A 514 -19.93 -7.26 -37.69
N VAL A 515 -19.79 -6.64 -36.52
CA VAL A 515 -19.65 -5.17 -36.39
C VAL A 515 -18.35 -4.68 -37.04
N ASP A 516 -17.24 -5.40 -36.85
CA ASP A 516 -15.95 -5.03 -37.45
C ASP A 516 -15.96 -5.16 -38.97
N ALA A 517 -16.65 -6.16 -39.53
CA ALA A 517 -16.76 -6.32 -40.98
C ALA A 517 -17.49 -5.13 -41.62
N ALA A 518 -18.60 -4.68 -41.03
CA ALA A 518 -19.36 -3.52 -41.50
C ALA A 518 -18.54 -2.22 -41.38
N LEU A 519 -17.84 -2.02 -40.25
CA LEU A 519 -16.99 -0.84 -40.06
C LEU A 519 -15.78 -0.80 -41.01
N ILE A 520 -15.14 -1.95 -41.26
CA ILE A 520 -14.00 -2.03 -42.19
C ILE A 520 -14.45 -1.71 -43.62
N ALA A 521 -15.65 -2.13 -44.03
CA ALA A 521 -16.21 -1.78 -45.33
C ALA A 521 -16.40 -0.25 -45.47
N SER A 522 -16.93 0.44 -44.45
CA SER A 522 -17.04 1.90 -44.45
C SER A 522 -15.68 2.61 -44.40
N ILE A 523 -14.72 2.09 -43.63
CA ILE A 523 -13.38 2.70 -43.48
C ILE A 523 -12.57 2.61 -44.77
N LYS A 524 -12.73 1.54 -45.56
CA LYS A 524 -12.04 1.39 -46.85
C LYS A 524 -12.50 2.38 -47.92
N LYS A 525 -13.70 2.96 -47.79
CA LYS A 525 -14.23 3.96 -48.74
C LYS A 525 -13.52 5.31 -48.61
N VAL A 526 -12.89 5.59 -47.47
CA VAL A 526 -12.17 6.84 -47.21
C VAL A 526 -10.67 6.61 -47.36
N GLU A 527 -10.04 7.36 -48.27
CA GLU A 527 -8.62 7.23 -48.54
C GLU A 527 -7.78 7.51 -47.27
N ASN A 528 -6.75 6.68 -47.03
CA ASN A 528 -5.82 6.78 -45.89
C ASN A 528 -6.41 6.66 -44.47
N LEU A 529 -7.73 6.52 -44.30
CA LEU A 529 -8.38 6.36 -42.99
C LEU A 529 -7.94 5.08 -42.26
N SER A 530 -7.67 4.01 -43.00
CA SER A 530 -7.15 2.75 -42.44
C SER A 530 -5.76 2.89 -41.83
N LYS A 531 -4.88 3.71 -42.43
CA LYS A 531 -3.55 4.05 -41.90
C LYS A 531 -3.69 4.99 -40.69
N TYR A 532 -4.61 5.95 -40.75
CA TYR A 532 -4.89 6.87 -39.66
C TYR A 532 -5.39 6.17 -38.38
N LEU A 533 -6.28 5.19 -38.52
CA LEU A 533 -6.78 4.40 -37.37
C LEU A 533 -5.73 3.44 -36.80
N LYS A 534 -4.76 3.02 -37.62
CA LYS A 534 -3.64 2.15 -37.20
C LYS A 534 -2.57 2.90 -36.42
N SER A 535 -2.29 4.16 -36.75
CA SER A 535 -1.27 4.93 -36.06
C SER A 535 -1.66 5.20 -34.61
N SER A 536 -0.68 5.20 -33.72
CA SER A 536 -0.86 5.60 -32.32
C SER A 536 -0.73 7.11 -32.19
N TRP A 537 -1.53 7.68 -31.31
CA TRP A 537 -1.42 9.05 -30.87
C TRP A 537 -0.67 9.10 -29.53
N GLY A 538 0.30 9.99 -29.42
CA GLY A 538 1.07 10.26 -28.21
C GLY A 538 1.69 11.65 -28.30
N LEU A 539 2.02 12.23 -27.14
CA LEU A 539 2.67 13.52 -27.05
C LEU A 539 4.17 13.32 -26.83
N SER A 540 4.99 14.06 -27.58
CA SER A 540 6.43 14.17 -27.39
C SER A 540 6.77 15.39 -26.51
N LYS A 541 8.00 15.45 -25.99
CA LYS A 541 8.46 16.54 -25.11
C LYS A 541 8.40 17.94 -25.77
N SER A 542 8.34 18.00 -27.10
CA SER A 542 8.25 19.24 -27.89
C SER A 542 6.83 19.69 -28.21
N ASP A 543 5.80 18.88 -27.93
CA ASP A 543 4.43 19.17 -28.35
C ASP A 543 3.72 20.11 -27.36
N ARG A 544 3.25 21.25 -27.86
CA ARG A 544 2.45 22.21 -27.08
C ARG A 544 0.97 21.83 -27.14
N PHE A 545 0.48 21.22 -26.06
CA PHE A 545 -0.89 20.67 -25.99
C PHE A 545 -2.02 21.69 -26.31
N HIS A 546 -1.79 22.97 -26.08
CA HIS A 546 -2.77 24.04 -26.31
C HIS A 546 -2.81 24.53 -27.77
N GLU A 547 -1.82 24.17 -28.60
CA GLU A 547 -1.76 24.50 -30.02
C GLU A 547 -2.30 23.38 -30.92
N LEU A 548 -2.52 22.17 -30.36
CA LEU A 548 -3.02 21.02 -31.10
C LEU A 548 -4.50 21.18 -31.46
N LYS A 549 -4.80 21.11 -32.76
CA LYS A 549 -6.16 21.05 -33.32
C LYS A 549 -6.49 19.60 -33.66
N PHE A 550 -7.65 19.11 -33.21
CA PHE A 550 -8.11 17.73 -33.35
C PHE A 550 -9.29 17.60 -34.31
#